data_AF-X1TV83-F1
#
_entry.id   AF-X1TV83-F1
#
_cell.length_a   1.000
_cell.length_b   1.000
_cell.length_c   1.000
_cell.angle_alpha   90.00
_cell.angle_beta   90.00
_cell.angle_gamma   90.00
#
_symmetry.space_group_name_H-M   'P 1'
#
loop_
_entity.id
_entity.type
_entity.pdbx_description
1 polymer ?
#
loop_
_entity_poly.entity_id
_entity_poly.type
_entity_poly.pdbx_seq_one_letter_code
_entity_poly.pdbx_strand_id
1 'polypeptide(L)'
;SHIQDLDCIIDSVPIAKGNTLYCAKVEIRVTYTPPVPPTVTIQAASDIEETTATGNGNITVTGNETCDKRGIVYDLASHGDPGNTAPADSDYAYYEEETDGFGTGAFTRSLTSLSPGTKYYARAYAHSENGYGYSAEIDFTTKPNPPTNLTAVLQ
;
A
#
# COMPACT_ATOMS: atom_id res chain seq x y z
N SER A 1 -5.64 -6.75 19.60
CA SER A 1 -5.55 -5.66 20.60
C SER A 1 -4.08 -5.28 20.76
N HIS A 2 -3.74 -4.00 20.62
CA HIS A 2 -2.35 -3.52 20.56
C HIS A 2 -1.72 -3.17 21.93
N ILE A 3 -2.45 -3.43 23.02
CA ILE A 3 -1.91 -3.29 24.38
C ILE A 3 -1.14 -4.57 24.70
N GLN A 4 0.17 -4.44 24.89
CA GLN A 4 1.05 -5.58 25.16
C GLN A 4 1.22 -5.87 26.65
N ASP A 5 1.08 -4.87 27.50
CA ASP A 5 1.13 -5.04 28.96
C ASP A 5 0.43 -3.88 29.69
N LEU A 6 -0.09 -4.15 30.88
CA LEU A 6 -0.70 -3.17 31.78
C LEU A 6 -0.22 -3.43 33.21
N ASP A 7 0.82 -2.70 33.61
CA ASP A 7 1.33 -2.74 34.97
C ASP A 7 0.80 -1.55 35.78
N CYS A 8 0.28 -1.87 36.98
CA CYS A 8 -0.04 -0.89 38.02
C CYS A 8 0.97 -1.05 39.16
N ILE A 9 1.89 -0.10 39.28
CA ILE A 9 2.86 -0.08 40.39
C ILE A 9 2.34 0.88 41.47
N ILE A 10 2.11 0.34 42.66
CA ILE A 10 1.71 1.11 43.85
C ILE A 10 2.92 1.21 44.78
N ASP A 11 3.61 2.36 44.74
CA ASP A 11 4.59 2.71 45.78
C ASP A 11 3.84 3.16 47.03
N SER A 12 3.58 2.22 47.94
CA SER A 12 2.84 2.49 49.19
C SER A 12 3.78 2.91 50.33
N VAL A 13 3.35 3.90 51.12
CA VAL A 13 3.79 4.07 52.51
C VAL A 13 2.70 3.41 53.36
N PRO A 14 2.95 2.31 54.09
CA PRO A 14 1.88 1.53 54.70
C PRO A 14 1.26 2.31 55.86
N ILE A 15 0.09 2.90 55.63
CA ILE A 15 -0.80 3.35 56.70
C ILE A 15 -2.16 2.71 56.44
N ALA A 16 -2.34 1.49 56.94
CA ALA A 16 -3.61 0.78 56.82
C ALA A 16 -4.59 1.28 57.91
N LYS A 17 -5.64 2.00 57.50
CA LYS A 17 -6.92 2.06 58.22
C LYS A 17 -8.01 1.54 57.28
N GLY A 18 -8.38 0.26 57.42
CA GLY A 18 -9.41 -0.38 56.60
C GLY A 18 -8.95 -0.81 55.20
N ASN A 19 -9.90 -0.92 54.26
CA ASN A 19 -9.69 -1.37 52.86
C ASN A 19 -9.14 -0.25 51.93
N THR A 20 -8.67 0.88 52.48
CA THR A 20 -8.24 2.04 51.71
C THR A 20 -6.72 2.15 51.73
N LEU A 21 -6.12 2.11 50.54
CA LEU A 21 -4.69 2.37 50.31
C LEU A 21 -4.48 3.83 49.93
N TYR A 22 -3.63 4.52 50.66
CA TYR A 22 -3.11 5.83 50.29
C TYR A 22 -1.71 5.63 49.69
N CYS A 23 -1.49 6.14 48.48
CA CYS A 23 -0.18 6.13 47.83
C CYS A 23 0.22 7.55 47.42
N ALA A 24 1.53 7.80 47.32
CA ALA A 24 2.05 9.10 46.92
C ALA A 24 2.04 9.28 45.39
N LYS A 25 2.11 8.19 44.63
CA LYS A 25 2.09 8.16 43.18
C LYS A 25 1.51 6.83 42.69
N VAL A 26 0.67 6.90 41.66
CA VAL A 26 0.27 5.76 40.83
C VAL A 26 0.91 5.95 39.47
N GLU A 27 1.64 4.94 38.98
CA GLU A 27 2.18 4.94 37.62
C GLU A 27 1.53 3.79 36.83
N ILE A 28 0.86 4.15 35.73
CA ILE A 28 0.29 3.20 34.78
C ILE A 28 1.20 3.23 33.55
N ARG A 29 1.84 2.10 33.27
CA ARG A 29 2.64 1.94 32.04
C ARG A 29 1.82 1.15 31.04
N VAL A 30 1.63 1.75 29.88
CA VAL A 30 0.97 1.10 28.74
C VAL A 30 2.02 0.92 27.65
N THR A 31 2.35 -0.33 27.34
CA THR A 31 3.17 -0.64 26.17
C THR A 31 2.24 -0.84 24.98
N TYR A 32 2.35 0.06 23.99
CA TYR A 32 1.59 0.02 22.75
C TYR A 32 2.55 -0.08 21.57
N THR A 33 2.35 -1.08 20.70
CA THR A 33 3.02 -1.13 19.40
C THR A 33 2.00 -0.76 18.33
N PRO A 34 2.24 0.32 17.57
CA PRO A 34 1.33 0.71 16.51
C PRO A 34 1.26 -0.37 15.44
N PRO A 35 0.09 -0.57 14.81
CA PRO A 35 -0.01 -1.39 13.60
C PRO A 35 0.96 -0.83 12.55
N VAL A 36 1.74 -1.72 11.94
CA VAL A 36 2.67 -1.35 10.86
C VAL A 36 2.04 -1.82 9.56
N PRO A 37 1.64 -0.92 8.64
CA PRO A 37 1.10 -1.33 7.35
C PRO A 37 2.18 -1.99 6.48
N PRO A 38 1.79 -2.68 5.40
CA PRO A 38 2.74 -3.24 4.45
C PRO A 38 3.68 -2.17 3.86
N THR A 39 4.91 -2.56 3.51
CA THR A 39 5.81 -1.73 2.71
C THR A 39 5.95 -2.35 1.32
N VAL A 40 5.74 -1.54 0.29
CA VAL A 40 5.71 -1.98 -1.10
C VAL A 40 6.66 -1.13 -1.94
N THR A 41 7.29 -1.76 -2.91
CA THR A 41 8.11 -1.11 -3.94
C THR A 41 7.52 -1.40 -5.32
N ILE A 42 7.82 -0.55 -6.29
CA ILE A 42 7.46 -0.75 -7.69
C ILE A 42 8.70 -0.59 -8.56
N GLN A 43 8.84 -1.44 -9.56
CA GLN A 43 9.81 -1.30 -10.63
C GLN A 43 9.14 -0.68 -11.87
N ALA A 44 9.93 -0.19 -12.83
CA ALA A 44 9.40 0.33 -14.08
C ALA A 44 8.40 -0.64 -14.72
N ALA A 45 7.34 -0.10 -15.32
CA ALA A 45 6.37 -0.90 -16.07
C ALA A 45 7.06 -1.60 -17.25
N SER A 46 6.62 -2.82 -17.56
CA SER A 46 7.10 -3.63 -18.69
C SER A 46 5.96 -3.93 -19.66
N ASP A 47 6.28 -4.58 -20.79
CA ASP A 47 5.31 -5.05 -21.79
C ASP A 47 4.31 -3.96 -22.21
N ILE A 48 4.83 -2.74 -22.36
CA ILE A 48 4.03 -1.56 -22.68
C ILE A 48 3.67 -1.61 -24.17
N GLU A 49 2.38 -1.76 -24.44
CA GLU A 49 1.77 -1.73 -25.77
C GLU A 49 0.86 -0.50 -25.91
N GLU A 50 0.04 -0.43 -26.96
CA GLU A 50 -0.84 0.72 -27.19
C GLU A 50 -1.94 0.84 -26.14
N THR A 51 -2.45 -0.29 -25.65
CA THR A 51 -3.61 -0.33 -24.74
C THR A 51 -3.36 -1.19 -23.49
N THR A 52 -2.14 -1.71 -23.31
CA THR A 52 -1.77 -2.53 -22.15
C THR A 52 -0.38 -2.20 -21.62
N ALA A 53 -0.15 -2.50 -20.35
CA ALA A 53 1.17 -2.50 -19.73
C ALA A 53 1.18 -3.47 -18.55
N THR A 54 2.36 -3.87 -18.07
CA THR A 54 2.52 -4.70 -16.86
C THR A 54 3.11 -3.87 -15.73
N GLY A 55 2.38 -3.77 -14.61
CA GLY A 55 2.89 -3.16 -13.38
C GLY A 55 3.68 -4.18 -12.55
N ASN A 56 4.86 -3.80 -12.07
CA ASN A 56 5.84 -4.69 -11.42
C ASN A 56 6.02 -4.34 -9.93
N GLY A 57 5.13 -4.87 -9.07
CA GLY A 57 5.13 -4.60 -7.64
C GLY A 57 5.96 -5.60 -6.82
N ASN A 58 6.38 -5.21 -5.62
CA ASN A 58 7.07 -6.09 -4.67
C ASN A 58 6.78 -5.69 -3.22
N ILE A 59 6.18 -6.61 -2.45
CA ILE A 59 5.95 -6.44 -1.02
C ILE A 59 7.27 -6.75 -0.29
N THR A 60 7.88 -5.75 0.34
CA THR A 60 9.14 -5.90 1.06
C THR A 60 8.95 -6.21 2.54
N VAL A 61 7.83 -5.77 3.13
CA VAL A 61 7.46 -5.99 4.52
C VAL A 61 5.95 -6.14 4.59
N THR A 62 5.42 -7.14 5.29
CA THR A 62 3.97 -7.35 5.42
C THR A 62 3.36 -6.70 6.67
N GLY A 63 4.20 -6.13 7.53
CA GLY A 63 3.74 -5.47 8.75
C GLY A 63 3.36 -6.44 9.87
N ASN A 64 4.00 -7.60 9.92
CA ASN A 64 3.74 -8.72 10.86
C ASN A 64 2.41 -9.45 10.67
N GLU A 65 1.61 -9.09 9.68
CA GLU A 65 0.39 -9.79 9.30
C GLU A 65 0.48 -10.29 7.85
N THR A 66 -0.40 -11.20 7.46
CA THR A 66 -0.51 -11.60 6.04
C THR A 66 -1.24 -10.48 5.30
N CYS A 67 -0.76 -10.12 4.11
CA CYS A 67 -1.49 -9.19 3.26
C CYS A 67 -2.65 -9.94 2.59
N ASP A 68 -3.85 -9.37 2.60
CA ASP A 68 -5.06 -9.97 2.00
C ASP A 68 -5.39 -9.37 0.61
N LYS A 69 -4.75 -8.23 0.26
CA LYS A 69 -4.86 -7.61 -1.05
C LYS A 69 -3.52 -7.05 -1.51
N ARG A 70 -3.32 -7.03 -2.83
CA ARG A 70 -2.22 -6.31 -3.48
C ARG A 70 -2.62 -5.89 -4.88
N GLY A 71 -1.92 -4.91 -5.43
CA GLY A 71 -2.26 -4.43 -6.76
C GLY A 71 -1.49 -3.22 -7.23
N ILE A 72 -2.02 -2.59 -8.28
CA ILE A 72 -1.46 -1.38 -8.90
C ILE A 72 -2.59 -0.35 -9.01
N VAL A 73 -2.38 0.87 -8.51
CA VAL A 73 -3.22 2.04 -8.81
C VAL A 73 -2.54 2.86 -9.90
N TYR A 74 -3.32 3.46 -10.81
CA TYR A 74 -2.79 4.24 -11.91
C TYR A 74 -3.76 5.30 -12.43
N ASP A 75 -3.22 6.38 -13.00
CA ASP A 75 -3.98 7.53 -13.49
C ASP A 75 -3.17 8.32 -14.55
N LEU A 76 -3.83 9.25 -15.23
CA LEU A 76 -3.25 10.21 -16.17
C LEU A 76 -2.56 11.40 -15.46
N ALA A 77 -2.88 11.61 -14.18
CA ALA A 77 -2.27 12.63 -13.33
C ALA A 77 -1.35 11.99 -12.28
N SER A 78 -0.33 12.75 -11.86
CA SER A 78 0.54 12.39 -10.74
C SER A 78 -0.16 12.74 -9.44
N HIS A 79 -0.05 11.86 -8.45
CA HIS A 79 -0.68 12.00 -7.14
C HIS A 79 0.32 11.85 -5.98
N GLY A 80 -0.06 12.40 -4.82
CA GLY A 80 0.64 12.15 -3.57
C GLY A 80 0.58 10.68 -3.13
N ASP A 81 1.21 10.36 -2.02
CA ASP A 81 0.99 9.06 -1.37
C ASP A 81 -0.43 9.02 -0.80
N PRO A 82 -1.29 8.05 -1.20
CA PRO A 82 -2.65 7.92 -0.67
C PRO A 82 -2.71 7.60 0.83
N GLY A 83 -1.62 7.12 1.43
CA GLY A 83 -1.56 6.73 2.82
C GLY A 83 -2.40 5.48 3.12
N ASN A 84 -3.01 5.43 4.31
CA ASN A 84 -3.82 4.28 4.73
C ASN A 84 -5.26 4.35 4.17
N THR A 85 -5.37 4.31 2.85
CA THR A 85 -6.63 4.50 2.12
C THR A 85 -6.80 3.38 1.10
N ALA A 86 -8.05 2.93 0.88
CA ALA A 86 -8.34 1.91 -0.12
C ALA A 86 -8.09 2.44 -1.56
N PRO A 87 -7.74 1.57 -2.52
CA PRO A 87 -7.48 1.98 -3.91
C PRO A 87 -8.60 2.79 -4.56
N ALA A 88 -9.86 2.43 -4.28
CA ALA A 88 -11.03 3.14 -4.80
C ALA A 88 -11.16 4.58 -4.30
N ASP A 89 -10.49 4.93 -3.19
CA ASP A 89 -10.51 6.25 -2.57
C ASP A 89 -9.12 6.93 -2.66
N SER A 90 -8.17 6.39 -3.45
CA SER A 90 -6.75 6.77 -3.45
C SER A 90 -6.39 7.96 -4.35
N ASP A 91 -7.37 8.75 -4.79
CA ASP A 91 -7.30 9.78 -5.85
C ASP A 91 -6.93 9.26 -7.26
N TYR A 92 -6.31 8.09 -7.38
CA TYR A 92 -6.09 7.42 -8.67
C TYR A 92 -7.41 6.94 -9.29
N ALA A 93 -7.64 7.29 -10.56
CA ALA A 93 -8.85 6.92 -11.28
C ALA A 93 -9.01 5.41 -11.54
N TYR A 94 -7.91 4.66 -11.62
CA TYR A 94 -7.93 3.24 -11.98
C TYR A 94 -7.10 2.39 -11.02
N TYR A 95 -7.50 1.13 -10.84
CA TYR A 95 -6.73 0.17 -10.06
C TYR A 95 -6.97 -1.27 -10.53
N GLU A 96 -5.94 -2.09 -10.35
CA GLU A 96 -5.97 -3.54 -10.50
C GLU A 96 -5.72 -4.18 -9.14
N GLU A 97 -6.51 -5.18 -8.77
CA GLU A 97 -6.45 -5.85 -7.47
C GLU A 97 -6.33 -7.36 -7.62
N GLU A 98 -5.58 -7.97 -6.72
CA GLU A 98 -5.54 -9.40 -6.45
C GLU A 98 -5.88 -9.61 -4.96
N THR A 99 -6.75 -10.58 -4.67
CA THR A 99 -7.19 -10.91 -3.31
C THR A 99 -6.85 -12.38 -3.02
N ASP A 100 -5.98 -12.61 -2.05
CA ASP A 100 -5.52 -13.91 -1.55
C ASP A 100 -4.65 -13.67 -0.29
N GLY A 101 -4.01 -14.68 0.27
CA GLY A 101 -2.97 -14.53 1.29
C GLY A 101 -1.59 -14.30 0.69
N PHE A 102 -1.03 -13.10 0.90
CA PHE A 102 0.28 -12.70 0.38
C PHE A 102 1.32 -12.45 1.48
N GLY A 103 2.49 -13.04 1.27
CA GLY A 103 3.72 -12.70 2.00
C GLY A 103 4.55 -11.65 1.28
N THR A 104 5.81 -11.51 1.69
CA THR A 104 6.81 -10.74 0.94
C THR A 104 7.09 -11.37 -0.41
N GLY A 105 7.32 -10.56 -1.43
CA GLY A 105 7.70 -11.03 -2.76
C GLY A 105 7.17 -10.18 -3.90
N ALA A 106 7.72 -10.44 -5.09
CA ALA A 106 7.34 -9.79 -6.32
C ALA A 106 5.97 -10.26 -6.82
N PHE A 107 5.25 -9.36 -7.47
CA PHE A 107 3.97 -9.62 -8.12
C PHE A 107 3.82 -8.73 -9.36
N THR A 108 2.93 -9.14 -10.25
CA THR A 108 2.61 -8.37 -11.46
C THR A 108 1.12 -8.21 -11.62
N ARG A 109 0.69 -7.12 -12.27
CA ARG A 109 -0.70 -6.90 -12.68
C ARG A 109 -0.74 -6.36 -14.10
N SER A 110 -1.64 -6.91 -14.91
CA SER A 110 -1.91 -6.42 -16.26
C SER A 110 -2.79 -5.18 -16.20
N LEU A 111 -2.28 -4.05 -16.66
CA LEU A 111 -3.04 -2.82 -16.86
C LEU A 111 -3.62 -2.88 -18.28
N THR A 112 -4.94 -2.75 -18.41
CA THR A 112 -5.64 -2.89 -19.70
C THR A 112 -6.50 -1.68 -19.98
N SER A 113 -7.06 -1.60 -21.20
CA SER A 113 -7.92 -0.49 -21.63
C SER A 113 -7.25 0.89 -21.55
N LEU A 114 -5.91 0.92 -21.72
CA LEU A 114 -5.14 2.16 -21.75
C LEU A 114 -5.34 2.90 -23.08
N SER A 115 -5.10 4.20 -23.08
CA SER A 115 -5.11 5.01 -24.30
C SER A 115 -3.74 4.98 -24.99
N PRO A 116 -3.65 4.85 -26.32
CA PRO A 116 -2.39 4.86 -27.06
C PRO A 116 -1.66 6.21 -27.00
N GLY A 117 -0.33 6.18 -26.87
CA GLY A 117 0.53 7.36 -26.83
C GLY A 117 0.34 8.23 -25.59
N THR A 118 -0.17 7.65 -24.51
CA THR A 118 -0.61 8.37 -23.31
C THR A 118 0.30 8.05 -22.13
N LYS A 119 0.68 9.10 -21.39
CA LYS A 119 1.45 8.98 -20.15
C LYS A 119 0.53 8.62 -18.99
N TYR A 120 0.94 7.65 -18.19
CA TYR A 120 0.29 7.22 -16.95
C TYR A 120 1.28 7.27 -15.79
N TYR A 121 0.75 7.49 -14.59
CA TYR A 121 1.44 7.42 -13.31
C TYR A 121 0.88 6.25 -12.52
N ALA A 122 1.74 5.48 -11.85
CA ALA A 122 1.34 4.27 -11.15
C ALA A 122 2.08 4.05 -9.84
N ARG A 123 1.40 3.41 -8.89
CA ARG A 123 1.96 2.89 -7.64
C ARG A 123 1.53 1.45 -7.42
N ALA A 124 2.41 0.66 -6.83
CA ALA A 124 2.04 -0.64 -6.28
C ALA A 124 1.50 -0.45 -4.86
N TYR A 125 0.54 -1.27 -4.47
CA TYR A 125 -0.01 -1.26 -3.12
C TYR A 125 -0.21 -2.67 -2.57
N ALA A 126 -0.33 -2.75 -1.24
CA ALA A 126 -0.78 -3.93 -0.52
C ALA A 126 -1.59 -3.52 0.71
N HIS A 127 -2.48 -4.40 1.14
CA HIS A 127 -3.30 -4.25 2.34
C HIS A 127 -3.06 -5.43 3.28
N SER A 128 -3.02 -5.14 4.58
CA SER A 128 -3.16 -6.14 5.64
C SER A 128 -4.10 -5.58 6.71
N GLU A 129 -4.36 -6.34 7.78
CA GLU A 129 -5.18 -5.85 8.91
C GLU A 129 -4.62 -4.56 9.55
N ASN A 130 -3.33 -4.27 9.34
CA ASN A 130 -2.67 -3.07 9.83
C ASN A 130 -2.80 -1.85 8.89
N GLY A 131 -3.44 -2.02 7.72
CA GLY A 131 -3.75 -0.95 6.77
C GLY A 131 -3.13 -1.13 5.38
N TYR A 132 -3.20 -0.07 4.60
CA TYR A 132 -2.64 0.04 3.26
C TYR A 132 -1.23 0.62 3.26
N GLY A 133 -0.39 0.09 2.38
CA GLY A 133 0.90 0.66 2.05
C GLY A 133 1.05 0.81 0.54
N TYR A 134 1.58 1.97 0.12
CA TYR A 134 1.82 2.31 -1.28
C TYR A 134 3.31 2.49 -1.55
N SER A 135 3.74 2.16 -2.76
CA SER A 135 5.10 2.42 -3.23
C SER A 135 5.30 3.90 -3.58
N ALA A 136 6.55 4.27 -3.89
CA ALA A 136 6.82 5.47 -4.67
C ALA A 136 6.08 5.41 -6.03
N GLU A 137 5.76 6.57 -6.58
CA GLU A 137 5.15 6.69 -7.90
C GLU A 137 6.20 6.49 -9.01
N ILE A 138 5.79 5.80 -10.07
CA ILE A 138 6.51 5.74 -11.33
C ILE A 138 5.62 6.29 -12.45
N ASP A 139 6.22 6.54 -13.60
CA ASP A 139 5.48 6.84 -14.82
C ASP A 139 5.89 5.96 -15.98
N PHE A 140 4.97 5.80 -16.93
CA PHE A 140 5.20 5.12 -18.20
C PHE A 140 4.34 5.73 -19.29
N THR A 141 4.68 5.49 -20.55
CA THR A 141 3.91 5.99 -21.71
C THR A 141 3.61 4.85 -22.65
N THR A 142 2.33 4.63 -22.96
CA THR A 142 1.88 3.61 -23.91
C THR A 142 2.40 3.89 -25.32
N LYS A 143 2.48 2.84 -26.15
CA LYS A 143 2.87 3.03 -27.55
C LYS A 143 1.78 3.85 -28.29
N PRO A 144 2.16 4.72 -29.24
CA PRO A 144 1.17 5.35 -30.11
C PRO A 144 0.53 4.30 -31.03
N ASN A 145 -0.65 4.61 -31.58
CA ASN A 145 -1.27 3.76 -32.59
C ASN A 145 -0.31 3.53 -33.78
N PRO A 146 -0.31 2.34 -34.38
CA PRO A 146 0.44 2.10 -35.61
C PRO A 146 -0.06 3.03 -36.72
N PRO A 147 0.81 3.43 -37.67
CA PRO A 147 0.39 4.25 -38.80
C PRO A 147 -0.72 3.55 -39.60
N THR A 148 -1.79 4.28 -39.90
CA THR A 148 -2.85 3.80 -40.80
C THR A 148 -2.65 4.40 -42.20
N ASN A 149 -3.04 3.67 -43.25
CA ASN A 149 -2.98 4.07 -44.67
C ASN A 149 -1.58 4.11 -45.34
N LEU A 150 -0.70 3.17 -45.02
CA LEU A 150 0.50 2.94 -45.84
C LEU A 150 0.08 2.36 -47.21
N THR A 151 0.08 3.20 -48.24
CA THR A 151 -0.09 2.76 -49.63
C THR A 151 1.29 2.76 -50.30
N ALA A 152 1.79 1.58 -50.67
CA ALA A 152 3.00 1.48 -51.47
C ALA A 152 2.66 1.85 -52.93
N VAL A 153 3.26 2.92 -53.44
CA VAL A 153 3.23 3.23 -54.87
C VAL A 153 4.44 2.53 -55.50
N LEU A 154 4.21 1.51 -56.33
CA LEU A 154 5.26 0.94 -57.18
C LEU A 154 5.62 1.99 -58.24
N GLN A 155 6.90 2.37 -58.32
CA GLN A 155 7.46 3.17 -59.41
C GLN A 155 7.83 2.30 -60.60
#